data_AF-A0A248UJZ5-F1
#
_entry.id   AF-A0A248UJZ5-F1
#
_cell.length_a   1.000
_cell.length_b   1.000
_cell.length_c   1.000
_cell.angle_alpha   90.00
_cell.angle_beta   90.00
_cell.angle_gamma   90.00
#
_symmetry.space_group_name_H-M   'P 1'
#
loop_
_entity.id
_entity.type
_entity.pdbx_description
1 polymer ?
#
loop_
_entity_poly.entity_id
_entity_poly.type
_entity_poly.pdbx_seq_one_letter_code
_entity_poly.pdbx_strand_id
1 'polypeptide(L)'
;MAKGYSDELRQQVIAFINEGNTVRQAAEKFSVSPSFAAKSHKKHADQSAAPLFSQEPTVEADEAPVDDGMINALDLAELIGVSKRSVSDFAERGIIVKTGRNRYDLRKSVQLYCEHLRAIAAGRGGENVDVLATERARLASEQADHTAMKNAIMRREMIPAAEVRSEWVSIARRVRSALMSLPSRCRQRLGHLTTYDVDVIDSEVRAALVELGEKDNDGSVDDIATSSMGGIDATTEAASVGMD
;
A
#
# COMPACT_ATOMS: atom_id res chain seq x y z
N MET A 1 1.62 -9.89 -47.03
CA MET A 1 2.53 -9.51 -48.14
C MET A 1 3.45 -8.42 -47.64
N ALA A 2 4.73 -8.71 -47.38
CA ALA A 2 5.68 -7.68 -46.98
C ALA A 2 6.05 -6.83 -48.20
N LYS A 3 5.60 -5.57 -48.24
CA LYS A 3 6.07 -4.59 -49.23
C LYS A 3 7.58 -4.44 -49.02
N GLY A 4 8.37 -5.04 -49.91
CA GLY A 4 9.81 -4.82 -49.97
C GLY A 4 10.05 -3.41 -50.46
N TYR A 5 10.29 -2.48 -49.54
CA TYR A 5 10.67 -1.11 -49.87
C TYR A 5 12.08 -1.10 -50.45
N SER A 6 12.30 -0.33 -51.53
CA SER A 6 13.58 -0.20 -52.22
C SER A 6 14.65 0.44 -51.33
N ASP A 7 15.92 0.15 -51.61
CA ASP A 7 17.07 0.73 -50.86
C ASP A 7 17.16 2.26 -51.03
N GLU A 8 16.76 2.77 -52.20
CA GLU A 8 16.69 4.21 -52.46
C GLU A 8 15.70 4.92 -51.52
N LEU A 9 14.56 4.29 -51.23
CA LEU A 9 13.56 4.84 -50.30
C LEU A 9 14.05 4.81 -48.85
N ARG A 10 14.94 3.87 -48.48
CA ARG A 10 15.61 3.87 -47.16
C ARG A 10 16.54 5.06 -47.02
N GLN A 11 17.35 5.34 -48.04
CA GLN A 11 18.29 6.47 -48.03
C GLN A 11 17.57 7.82 -47.91
N GLN A 12 16.45 7.99 -48.61
CA GLN A 12 15.63 9.21 -48.50
C GLN A 12 15.04 9.39 -47.10
N VAL A 13 14.56 8.30 -46.47
CA VAL A 13 14.05 8.33 -45.09
C VAL A 13 15.15 8.65 -44.07
N ILE A 14 16.36 8.11 -44.26
CA ILE A 14 17.52 8.38 -43.38
C ILE A 14 17.96 9.84 -43.49
N ALA A 15 18.09 10.37 -44.71
CA ALA A 15 18.45 11.78 -44.94
C ALA A 15 17.45 12.73 -44.25
N PHE A 16 16.15 12.44 -44.40
CA PHE A 16 15.10 13.26 -43.79
C PHE A 16 15.10 13.24 -42.25
N ILE A 17 15.49 12.11 -41.63
CA ILE A 17 15.65 12.01 -40.17
C ILE A 17 16.91 12.76 -39.70
N ASN A 18 18.01 12.68 -40.45
CA ASN A 18 19.26 13.38 -40.14
C ASN A 18 19.14 14.91 -40.25
N GLU A 19 18.18 15.40 -41.05
CA GLU A 19 17.79 16.81 -41.10
C GLU A 19 17.01 17.29 -39.85
N GLY A 20 16.81 16.40 -38.85
CA GLY A 20 16.19 16.73 -37.56
C GLY A 20 14.70 16.40 -37.44
N ASN A 21 14.11 15.74 -38.45
CA ASN A 21 12.70 15.35 -38.41
C ASN A 21 12.48 14.03 -37.67
N THR A 22 11.30 13.88 -37.05
CA THR A 22 10.97 12.69 -36.26
C THR A 22 10.61 11.49 -37.15
N VAL A 23 10.81 10.28 -36.61
CA VAL A 23 10.48 9.00 -37.30
C VAL A 23 9.01 8.93 -37.73
N ARG A 24 8.10 9.56 -36.99
CA ARG A 24 6.67 9.61 -37.31
C ARG A 24 6.39 10.49 -38.54
N GLN A 25 7.06 11.63 -38.64
CA GLN A 25 6.97 12.53 -39.80
C GLN A 25 7.57 11.90 -41.06
N ALA A 26 8.66 11.14 -40.92
CA ALA A 26 9.25 10.40 -42.03
C ALA A 26 8.31 9.30 -42.56
N ALA A 27 7.63 8.58 -41.66
CA ALA A 27 6.68 7.53 -42.04
C ALA A 27 5.49 8.10 -42.84
N GLU A 28 4.97 9.26 -42.43
CA GLU A 28 3.86 9.95 -43.08
C GLU A 28 4.26 10.51 -44.46
N LYS A 29 5.41 11.20 -44.55
CA LYS A 29 5.89 11.83 -45.79
C LYS A 29 6.17 10.82 -46.90
N PHE A 30 6.77 9.68 -46.57
CA PHE A 30 7.16 8.67 -47.55
C PHE A 30 6.14 7.52 -47.67
N SER A 31 4.96 7.63 -47.02
CA SER A 31 3.91 6.59 -47.01
C SER A 31 4.43 5.20 -46.62
N VAL A 32 5.32 5.16 -45.63
CA VAL A 32 5.99 3.95 -45.13
C VAL A 32 5.53 3.62 -43.71
N SER A 33 5.64 2.35 -43.33
CA SER A 33 5.36 1.93 -41.94
C SER A 33 6.32 2.63 -40.95
N PRO A 34 5.85 3.09 -39.78
CA PRO A 34 6.69 3.62 -38.72
C PRO A 34 7.82 2.67 -38.29
N SER A 35 7.56 1.36 -38.37
CA SER A 35 8.53 0.31 -38.05
C SER A 35 9.66 0.23 -39.09
N PHE A 36 9.37 0.59 -40.35
CA PHE A 36 10.36 0.65 -41.41
C PHE A 36 11.26 1.89 -41.29
N ALA A 37 10.68 3.06 -40.96
CA ALA A 37 11.44 4.28 -40.73
C ALA A 37 12.42 4.12 -39.55
N ALA A 38 11.97 3.50 -38.45
CA ALA A 38 12.83 3.21 -37.30
C ALA A 38 13.96 2.21 -37.63
N LYS A 39 13.65 1.13 -38.37
CA LYS A 39 14.65 0.12 -38.76
C LYS A 39 15.67 0.65 -39.77
N SER A 40 15.28 1.57 -40.65
CA SER A 40 16.17 2.15 -41.66
C SER A 40 17.24 3.03 -41.02
N HIS A 41 16.85 3.85 -40.03
CA HIS A 41 17.80 4.64 -39.23
C HIS A 41 18.76 3.77 -38.41
N LYS A 42 18.25 2.72 -37.73
CA LYS A 42 19.08 1.81 -36.93
C LYS A 42 20.08 1.01 -37.78
N LYS A 43 19.66 0.54 -38.97
CA LYS A 43 20.53 -0.20 -39.89
C LYS A 43 21.65 0.67 -40.48
N HIS A 44 21.39 1.96 -40.73
CA HIS A 44 22.44 2.89 -41.19
C HIS A 44 23.43 3.27 -40.08
N ALA A 45 22.95 3.44 -38.84
CA ALA A 45 23.82 3.67 -37.69
C ALA A 45 24.80 2.51 -37.44
N ASP A 46 24.36 1.26 -37.66
CA ASP A 46 25.24 0.07 -37.59
C ASP A 46 26.15 -0.08 -38.82
N GLN A 47 25.72 0.38 -40.01
CA GLN A 47 26.50 0.23 -41.26
C GLN A 47 27.57 1.31 -41.46
N SER A 48 27.43 2.50 -40.87
CA SER A 48 28.49 3.53 -40.87
C SER A 48 29.64 3.22 -39.91
N ALA A 49 29.58 2.11 -39.17
CA ALA A 49 30.58 1.66 -38.21
C ALA A 49 31.40 0.44 -38.70
N ALA A 50 31.66 0.33 -40.01
CA ALA A 50 32.58 -0.66 -40.58
C ALA A 50 33.78 0.05 -41.27
N PRO A 51 35.03 -0.39 -41.02
CA PRO A 51 36.22 0.38 -41.34
C PRO A 51 36.60 0.24 -42.81
N LEU A 52 36.62 1.36 -43.55
CA LEU A 52 37.41 1.46 -44.77
C LEU A 52 38.80 1.97 -44.36
N PHE A 53 39.81 1.10 -44.48
CA PHE A 53 41.11 1.35 -45.13
C PHE A 53 42.11 0.28 -44.66
N SER A 54 42.39 -0.67 -45.56
CA SER A 54 43.58 -1.53 -45.48
C SER A 54 44.74 -0.81 -46.16
N GLN A 55 45.78 -0.47 -45.40
CA GLN A 55 47.15 -0.31 -45.89
C GLN A 55 48.10 -0.27 -44.68
N GLU A 56 48.90 -1.32 -44.55
CA GLU A 56 50.25 -1.27 -43.99
C GLU A 56 51.24 -1.40 -45.17
N PRO A 57 52.53 -0.98 -45.07
CA PRO A 57 53.31 -0.87 -43.84
C PRO A 57 54.23 0.37 -43.71
N THR A 58 54.88 0.47 -42.53
CA THR A 58 56.07 1.26 -42.16
C THR A 58 55.83 2.78 -42.11
N VAL A 59 56.07 3.51 -41.01
CA VAL A 59 57.33 3.71 -40.28
C VAL A 59 57.01 4.32 -38.89
N GLU A 60 57.86 4.01 -37.89
CA GLU A 60 58.12 4.76 -36.64
C GLU A 60 57.07 4.82 -35.51
N ALA A 61 57.39 4.06 -34.45
CA ALA A 61 57.35 4.45 -33.04
C ALA A 61 56.52 5.69 -32.65
N ASP A 62 55.30 5.46 -32.18
CA ASP A 62 54.77 6.17 -31.01
C ASP A 62 53.80 5.23 -30.29
N GLU A 63 54.19 4.73 -29.11
CA GLU A 63 53.31 4.00 -28.20
C GLU A 63 52.20 4.95 -27.74
N ALA A 64 51.03 4.89 -28.38
CA ALA A 64 49.81 5.41 -27.78
C ALA A 64 49.58 4.63 -26.47
N PRO A 65 49.43 5.31 -25.32
CA PRO A 65 49.30 4.61 -24.05
C PRO A 65 47.97 3.85 -24.07
N VAL A 66 48.04 2.58 -23.70
CA VAL A 66 46.87 1.82 -23.26
C VAL A 66 46.20 2.67 -22.19
N ASP A 67 44.97 3.12 -22.41
CA ASP A 67 44.22 3.86 -21.38
C ASP A 67 44.16 2.99 -20.12
N ASP A 68 44.94 3.36 -19.11
CA ASP A 68 45.36 2.50 -17.99
C ASP A 68 44.20 2.04 -17.09
N GLY A 69 42.94 2.35 -17.42
CA GLY A 69 41.78 2.09 -16.59
C GLY A 69 41.88 2.80 -15.23
N MET A 70 42.77 3.80 -15.12
CA MET A 70 43.04 4.55 -13.91
C MET A 70 42.43 5.94 -14.02
N ILE A 71 41.57 6.28 -13.07
CA ILE A 71 40.90 7.57 -13.01
C ILE A 71 41.24 8.28 -11.69
N ASN A 72 41.22 9.61 -11.70
CA ASN A 72 41.43 10.40 -10.49
C ASN A 72 40.11 10.53 -9.68
N ALA A 73 40.19 10.99 -8.42
CA ALA A 73 39.00 11.07 -7.55
C ALA A 73 37.92 12.04 -8.03
N LEU A 74 38.29 13.12 -8.74
CA LEU A 74 37.36 14.13 -9.22
C LEU A 74 36.57 13.60 -10.42
N ASP A 75 37.28 13.09 -11.41
CA ASP A 75 36.67 12.56 -12.64
C ASP A 75 35.81 11.33 -12.32
N LEU A 76 36.23 10.47 -11.38
CA LEU A 76 35.41 9.35 -10.91
C LEU A 76 34.15 9.82 -10.19
N ALA A 77 34.25 10.88 -9.38
CA ALA A 77 33.11 11.45 -8.67
C ALA A 77 32.08 12.02 -9.65
N GLU A 78 32.54 12.75 -10.66
CA GLU A 78 31.69 13.29 -11.73
C GLU A 78 31.03 12.16 -12.54
N LEU A 79 31.79 11.12 -12.89
CA LEU A 79 31.29 10.01 -13.69
C LEU A 79 30.14 9.25 -13.01
N ILE A 80 30.27 8.95 -11.71
CA ILE A 80 29.24 8.19 -10.97
C ILE A 80 28.23 9.10 -10.25
N GLY A 81 28.33 10.42 -10.42
CA GLY A 81 27.37 11.40 -9.90
C GLY A 81 27.41 11.60 -8.38
N VAL A 82 28.59 11.52 -7.75
CA VAL A 82 28.76 11.67 -6.30
C VAL A 82 29.77 12.75 -5.95
N SER A 83 29.87 13.13 -4.68
CA SER A 83 30.89 14.09 -4.25
C SER A 83 32.28 13.44 -4.17
N LYS A 84 33.34 14.23 -4.36
CA LYS A 84 34.73 13.76 -4.14
C LYS A 84 34.95 13.15 -2.75
N ARG A 85 34.28 13.70 -1.73
CA ARG A 85 34.31 13.18 -0.36
C ARG A 85 33.69 11.78 -0.28
N SER A 86 32.60 11.56 -1.01
CA SER A 86 31.95 10.26 -1.12
C SER A 86 32.84 9.22 -1.79
N VAL A 87 33.66 9.60 -2.78
CA VAL A 87 34.63 8.68 -3.39
C VAL A 87 35.65 8.16 -2.36
N SER A 88 36.14 9.02 -1.47
CA SER A 88 37.03 8.59 -0.38
C SER A 88 36.32 7.65 0.61
N ASP A 89 35.10 7.99 1.04
CA ASP A 89 34.28 7.13 1.91
C ASP A 89 34.01 5.76 1.28
N PHE A 90 33.64 5.74 0.00
CA PHE A 90 33.40 4.50 -0.73
C PHE A 90 34.65 3.67 -0.93
N ALA A 91 35.82 4.29 -1.05
CA ALA A 91 37.09 3.58 -1.09
C ALA A 91 37.43 2.94 0.26
N GLU A 92 37.18 3.64 1.38
CA GLU A 92 37.34 3.08 2.73
C GLU A 92 36.38 1.91 2.99
N ARG A 93 35.18 1.97 2.42
CA ARG A 93 34.14 0.94 2.52
C ARG A 93 34.30 -0.19 1.49
N GLY A 94 35.32 -0.15 0.64
CA GLY A 94 35.59 -1.18 -0.38
C GLY A 94 34.63 -1.19 -1.58
N ILE A 95 33.80 -0.15 -1.74
CA ILE A 95 32.86 0.01 -2.87
C ILE A 95 33.60 0.57 -4.10
N ILE A 96 34.72 1.28 -3.89
CA ILE A 96 35.58 1.81 -4.94
C ILE A 96 37.00 1.26 -4.74
N VAL A 97 37.67 0.88 -5.83
CA VAL A 97 39.00 0.25 -5.79
C VAL A 97 40.08 1.31 -5.96
N LYS A 98 40.83 1.57 -4.88
CA LYS A 98 41.97 2.49 -4.88
C LYS A 98 43.25 1.76 -5.25
N THR A 99 43.96 2.26 -6.25
CA THR A 99 45.21 1.67 -6.77
C THR A 99 46.45 2.47 -6.38
N GLY A 100 46.28 3.73 -5.95
CA GLY A 100 47.38 4.58 -5.47
C GLY A 100 46.91 5.92 -4.89
N ARG A 101 47.84 6.86 -4.72
CA ARG A 101 47.49 8.23 -4.28
C ARG A 101 46.72 8.93 -5.39
N ASN A 102 45.43 9.22 -5.13
CA ASN A 102 44.52 9.85 -6.11
C ASN A 102 44.41 9.06 -7.43
N ARG A 103 44.47 7.73 -7.35
CA ARG A 103 44.36 6.80 -8.49
C ARG A 103 43.39 5.67 -8.10
N TYR A 104 42.42 5.42 -8.98
CA TYR A 104 41.36 4.43 -8.78
C TYR A 104 41.16 3.60 -10.05
N ASP A 105 40.85 2.32 -9.90
CA ASP A 105 40.48 1.45 -11.02
C ASP A 105 39.05 1.78 -11.45
N LEU A 106 38.91 2.41 -12.62
CA LEU A 106 37.65 2.88 -13.17
C LEU A 106 36.64 1.73 -13.30
N ARG A 107 37.05 0.65 -13.97
CA ARG A 107 36.14 -0.44 -14.35
C ARG A 107 35.62 -1.17 -13.13
N LYS A 108 36.51 -1.55 -12.20
CA LYS A 108 36.11 -2.26 -10.98
C LYS A 108 35.28 -1.38 -10.06
N SER A 109 35.64 -0.10 -9.92
CA SER A 109 34.92 0.83 -9.05
C SER A 109 33.50 1.09 -9.52
N VAL A 110 33.28 1.27 -10.84
CA VAL A 110 31.94 1.45 -11.40
C VAL A 110 31.10 0.18 -11.21
N GLN A 111 31.68 -1.00 -11.46
CA GLN A 111 30.97 -2.27 -11.30
C GLN A 111 30.51 -2.49 -9.85
N LEU A 112 31.40 -2.30 -8.87
CA LEU A 112 31.09 -2.44 -7.45
C LEU A 112 30.09 -1.38 -6.97
N TYR A 113 30.20 -0.15 -7.46
CA TYR A 113 29.23 0.90 -7.16
C TYR A 113 27.83 0.57 -7.68
N CYS A 114 27.72 0.08 -8.93
CA CYS A 114 26.46 -0.38 -9.48
C CYS A 114 25.89 -1.59 -8.72
N GLU A 115 26.74 -2.50 -8.23
CA GLU A 115 26.32 -3.63 -7.41
C GLU A 115 25.81 -3.18 -6.04
N HIS A 116 26.50 -2.24 -5.40
CA HIS A 116 26.06 -1.61 -4.15
C HIS A 116 24.69 -0.92 -4.31
N LEU A 117 24.47 -0.18 -5.41
CA LEU A 117 23.17 0.43 -5.69
C LEU A 117 22.06 -0.63 -5.89
N ARG A 118 22.37 -1.73 -6.58
CA ARG A 118 21.43 -2.86 -6.76
C ARG A 118 21.11 -3.53 -5.43
N ALA A 119 22.09 -3.73 -4.56
CA ALA A 119 21.88 -4.31 -3.23
C ALA A 119 21.00 -3.41 -2.34
N ILE A 120 21.24 -2.10 -2.33
CA ILE A 120 20.40 -1.15 -1.57
C ILE A 120 18.99 -1.08 -2.17
N ALA A 121 18.85 -1.08 -3.50
CA ALA A 121 17.54 -1.11 -4.15
C ALA A 121 16.78 -2.40 -3.83
N ALA A 122 17.45 -3.55 -3.82
CA ALA A 122 16.86 -4.83 -3.41
C ALA A 122 16.44 -4.82 -1.93
N GLY A 123 17.22 -4.20 -1.04
CA GLY A 123 16.85 -4.01 0.36
C GLY A 123 15.65 -3.06 0.59
N ARG A 124 15.33 -2.21 -0.40
CA ARG A 124 14.17 -1.28 -0.38
C ARG A 124 12.97 -1.73 -1.20
N GLY A 125 13.14 -2.70 -2.10
CA GLY A 125 12.10 -3.17 -3.02
C GLY A 125 11.82 -4.67 -2.91
N GLY A 126 12.42 -5.36 -1.95
CA GLY A 126 12.14 -6.77 -1.70
C GLY A 126 10.74 -7.00 -1.12
N GLU A 127 10.29 -8.25 -1.18
CA GLU A 127 9.00 -8.74 -0.67
C GLU A 127 8.66 -8.25 0.75
N ASN A 128 9.67 -8.06 1.61
CA ASN A 128 9.51 -7.50 2.95
C ASN A 128 8.98 -6.06 2.98
N VAL A 129 9.26 -5.24 1.96
CA VAL A 129 8.74 -3.86 1.88
C VAL A 129 7.28 -3.86 1.44
N ASP A 130 6.89 -4.80 0.58
CA ASP A 130 5.49 -4.98 0.19
C ASP A 130 4.66 -5.49 1.38
N VAL A 131 5.17 -6.50 2.10
CA VAL A 131 4.55 -7.02 3.35
C VAL A 131 4.42 -5.91 4.40
N LEU A 132 5.47 -5.11 4.62
CA LEU A 132 5.44 -4.00 5.57
C LEU A 132 4.50 -2.87 5.14
N ALA A 133 4.36 -2.61 3.83
CA ALA A 133 3.40 -1.66 3.30
C ALA A 133 1.96 -2.16 3.49
N THR A 134 1.69 -3.44 3.24
CA THR A 134 0.38 -4.05 3.49
C THR A 134 0.00 -4.04 4.97
N GLU A 135 0.90 -4.39 5.88
CA GLU A 135 0.61 -4.37 7.32
C GLU A 135 0.40 -2.95 7.84
N ARG A 136 1.16 -1.97 7.32
CA ARG A 136 0.91 -0.55 7.62
C ARG A 136 -0.43 -0.06 7.09
N ALA A 137 -0.84 -0.49 5.89
CA ALA A 137 -2.14 -0.15 5.33
C ALA A 137 -3.29 -0.72 6.19
N ARG A 138 -3.14 -1.97 6.66
CA ARG A 138 -4.09 -2.59 7.58
C ARG A 138 -4.20 -1.83 8.90
N LEU A 139 -3.06 -1.53 9.53
CA LEU A 139 -3.01 -0.74 10.76
C LEU A 139 -3.60 0.67 10.58
N ALA A 140 -3.34 1.31 9.43
CA ALA A 140 -3.93 2.60 9.11
C ALA A 140 -5.46 2.52 8.94
N SER A 141 -5.98 1.44 8.36
CA SER A 141 -7.43 1.19 8.26
C SER A 141 -8.05 1.06 9.65
N GLU A 142 -7.47 0.22 10.53
CA GLU A 142 -7.97 0.03 11.89
C GLU A 142 -7.92 1.33 12.72
N GLN A 143 -6.88 2.15 12.51
CA GLN A 143 -6.79 3.48 13.13
C GLN A 143 -7.84 4.46 12.59
N ALA A 144 -8.13 4.42 11.28
CA ALA A 144 -9.16 5.23 10.67
C ALA A 144 -10.54 4.87 11.22
N ASP A 145 -10.85 3.58 11.33
CA ASP A 145 -12.12 3.08 11.90
C ASP A 145 -12.28 3.49 13.36
N HIS A 146 -11.22 3.34 14.16
CA HIS A 146 -11.23 3.79 15.55
C HIS A 146 -11.45 5.31 15.68
N THR A 147 -10.87 6.10 14.78
CA THR A 147 -11.07 7.55 14.74
C THR A 147 -12.49 7.90 14.29
N ALA A 148 -13.04 7.18 13.30
CA ALA A 148 -14.41 7.34 12.85
C ALA A 148 -15.40 7.04 13.98
N MET A 149 -15.19 5.96 14.74
CA MET A 149 -16.00 5.62 15.91
C MET A 149 -15.96 6.72 16.98
N LYS A 150 -14.77 7.23 17.31
CA LYS A 150 -14.63 8.36 18.26
C LYS A 150 -15.36 9.61 17.77
N ASN A 151 -15.24 9.94 16.49
CA ASN A 151 -15.93 11.09 15.90
C ASN A 151 -17.46 10.93 15.96
N ALA A 152 -17.98 9.74 15.67
CA ALA A 152 -19.41 9.45 15.77
C ALA A 152 -19.92 9.53 17.22
N ILE A 153 -19.15 9.07 18.20
CA ILE A 153 -19.46 9.29 19.63
C ILE A 153 -19.50 10.78 19.95
N MET A 154 -18.49 11.57 19.51
CA MET A 154 -18.44 13.02 19.74
C MET A 154 -19.61 13.76 19.08
N ARG A 155 -20.06 13.30 17.90
CA ARG A 155 -21.26 13.81 17.22
C ARG A 155 -22.58 13.33 17.82
N ARG A 156 -22.54 12.49 18.88
CA ARG A 156 -23.71 11.89 19.52
C ARG A 156 -24.51 10.97 18.59
N GLU A 157 -23.86 10.37 17.61
CA GLU A 157 -24.45 9.38 16.69
C GLU A 157 -24.46 7.97 17.29
N MET A 158 -23.62 7.72 18.30
CA MET A 158 -23.57 6.46 19.04
C MET A 158 -23.83 6.70 20.52
N ILE A 159 -24.63 5.82 21.12
CA ILE A 159 -24.96 5.86 22.55
C ILE A 159 -24.58 4.50 23.16
N PRO A 160 -23.89 4.48 24.32
CA PRO A 160 -23.55 3.23 24.99
C PRO A 160 -24.81 2.44 25.39
N ALA A 161 -24.93 1.21 24.88
CA ALA A 161 -26.08 0.35 25.17
C ALA A 161 -26.25 0.06 26.67
N ALA A 162 -25.15 0.01 27.43
CA ALA A 162 -25.16 -0.18 28.88
C ALA A 162 -25.85 0.99 29.61
N GLU A 163 -25.57 2.24 29.18
CA GLU A 163 -26.18 3.44 29.75
C GLU A 163 -27.68 3.46 29.45
N VAL A 164 -28.05 3.24 28.18
CA VAL A 164 -29.45 3.15 27.76
C VAL A 164 -30.20 2.09 28.57
N ARG A 165 -29.63 0.88 28.69
CA ARG A 165 -30.22 -0.20 29.50
C ARG A 165 -30.40 0.20 30.96
N SER A 166 -29.39 0.82 31.57
CA SER A 166 -29.46 1.26 32.97
C SER A 166 -30.56 2.30 33.20
N GLU A 167 -30.70 3.26 32.29
CA GLU A 167 -31.75 4.28 32.35
C GLU A 167 -33.14 3.67 32.16
N TRP A 168 -33.32 2.76 31.21
CA TRP A 168 -34.59 2.05 31.02
C TRP A 168 -34.98 1.21 32.24
N VAL A 169 -34.03 0.49 32.84
CA VAL A 169 -34.26 -0.24 34.09
C VAL A 169 -34.64 0.71 35.23
N SER A 170 -34.00 1.88 35.32
CA SER A 170 -34.32 2.92 36.30
C SER A 170 -35.74 3.47 36.10
N ILE A 171 -36.13 3.76 34.86
CA ILE A 171 -37.50 4.18 34.50
C ILE A 171 -38.51 3.10 34.88
N ALA A 172 -38.29 1.84 34.48
CA ALA A 172 -39.20 0.74 34.79
C ALA A 172 -39.38 0.53 36.31
N ARG A 173 -38.29 0.63 37.08
CA ARG A 173 -38.34 0.58 38.56
C ARG A 173 -39.18 1.71 39.16
N ARG A 174 -39.03 2.94 38.65
CA ARG A 174 -39.83 4.11 39.08
C ARG A 174 -41.32 3.90 38.77
N VAL A 175 -41.64 3.43 37.57
CA VAL A 175 -43.02 3.11 37.16
C VAL A 175 -43.62 2.04 38.08
N ARG A 176 -42.92 0.92 38.30
CA ARG A 176 -43.37 -0.15 39.21
C ARG A 176 -43.64 0.37 40.62
N SER A 177 -42.72 1.16 41.18
CA SER A 177 -42.89 1.74 42.52
C SER A 177 -44.10 2.68 42.59
N ALA A 178 -44.29 3.52 41.58
CA ALA A 178 -45.44 4.41 41.48
C ALA A 178 -46.76 3.63 41.41
N LEU A 179 -46.84 2.59 40.58
CA LEU A 179 -48.02 1.74 40.45
C LEU A 179 -48.33 0.97 41.74
N MET A 180 -47.32 0.39 42.38
CA MET A 180 -47.47 -0.32 43.67
C MET A 180 -47.92 0.59 44.81
N SER A 181 -47.76 1.90 44.70
CA SER A 181 -48.25 2.87 45.67
C SER A 181 -49.74 3.22 45.51
N LEU A 182 -50.34 2.89 44.36
CA LEU A 182 -51.71 3.30 44.02
C LEU A 182 -52.77 2.78 44.99
N PRO A 183 -52.79 1.50 45.43
CA PRO A 183 -53.85 1.00 46.31
C PRO A 183 -53.95 1.80 47.62
N SER A 184 -52.81 2.08 48.24
CA SER A 184 -52.73 2.90 49.47
C SER A 184 -53.18 4.34 49.23
N ARG A 185 -52.75 4.95 48.12
CA ARG A 185 -53.16 6.32 47.76
C ARG A 185 -54.64 6.43 47.44
N CYS A 186 -55.23 5.41 46.81
CA CYS A 186 -56.67 5.34 46.56
C CYS A 186 -57.44 5.27 47.89
N ARG A 187 -57.03 4.43 48.83
CA ARG A 187 -57.64 4.35 50.18
C ARG A 187 -57.60 5.68 50.92
N GLN A 188 -56.47 6.40 50.84
CA GLN A 188 -56.31 7.71 51.48
C GLN A 188 -57.23 8.79 50.88
N ARG A 189 -57.47 8.75 49.56
CA ARG A 189 -58.31 9.73 48.86
C ARG A 189 -59.80 9.39 48.88
N LEU A 190 -60.12 8.11 48.92
CA LEU A 190 -61.47 7.57 48.86
C LEU A 190 -61.75 6.82 50.16
N GLY A 191 -62.10 7.56 51.22
CA GLY A 191 -62.32 7.01 52.56
C GLY A 191 -63.50 6.03 52.68
N HIS A 192 -64.32 5.88 51.64
CA HIS A 192 -65.39 4.88 51.57
C HIS A 192 -64.91 3.52 51.06
N LEU A 193 -63.69 3.41 50.54
CA LEU A 193 -63.14 2.13 50.10
C LEU A 193 -62.93 1.21 51.31
N THR A 194 -63.44 -0.01 51.19
CA THR A 194 -63.22 -1.07 52.15
C THR A 194 -61.83 -1.68 51.97
N THR A 195 -61.39 -2.51 52.93
CA THR A 195 -60.15 -3.27 52.76
C THR A 195 -60.21 -4.20 51.55
N TYR A 196 -61.37 -4.84 51.30
CA TYR A 196 -61.57 -5.68 50.14
C TYR A 196 -61.37 -4.92 48.83
N ASP A 197 -61.92 -3.70 48.69
CA ASP A 197 -61.76 -2.91 47.47
C ASP A 197 -60.29 -2.56 47.20
N VAL A 198 -59.52 -2.28 48.26
CA VAL A 198 -58.09 -1.98 48.16
C VAL A 198 -57.28 -3.22 47.76
N ASP A 199 -57.64 -4.40 48.29
CA ASP A 199 -57.02 -5.66 47.94
C ASP A 199 -57.28 -6.04 46.46
N VAL A 200 -58.50 -5.79 45.97
CA VAL A 200 -58.83 -5.97 44.55
C VAL A 200 -57.96 -5.06 43.67
N ILE A 201 -57.82 -3.77 44.03
CA ILE A 201 -56.96 -2.83 43.28
C ILE A 201 -55.48 -3.28 43.31
N ASP A 202 -54.97 -3.73 44.46
CA ASP A 202 -53.59 -4.23 44.57
C ASP A 202 -53.36 -5.47 43.70
N SER A 203 -54.31 -6.41 43.72
CA SER A 203 -54.24 -7.62 42.90
C SER A 203 -54.25 -7.33 41.40
N GLU A 204 -55.09 -6.39 40.94
CA GLU A 204 -55.19 -5.99 39.54
C GLU A 204 -53.92 -5.28 39.07
N VAL A 205 -53.37 -4.37 39.89
CA VAL A 205 -52.11 -3.68 39.58
C VAL A 205 -50.95 -4.68 39.46
N ARG A 206 -50.90 -5.70 40.34
CA ARG A 206 -49.90 -6.77 40.25
C ARG A 206 -50.08 -7.63 39.00
N ALA A 207 -51.31 -8.04 38.72
CA ALA A 207 -51.63 -8.85 37.54
C ALA A 207 -51.21 -8.13 36.25
N ALA A 208 -51.57 -6.85 36.10
CA ALA A 208 -51.18 -6.03 34.94
C ALA A 208 -49.66 -5.89 34.81
N LEU A 209 -48.93 -5.74 35.92
CA LEU A 209 -47.47 -5.67 35.92
C LEU A 209 -46.79 -7.01 35.57
N VAL A 210 -47.39 -8.14 35.98
CA VAL A 210 -46.92 -9.48 35.61
C VAL A 210 -47.15 -9.72 34.12
N GLU A 211 -48.35 -9.47 33.63
CA GLU A 211 -48.69 -9.62 32.21
C GLU A 211 -47.77 -8.78 31.30
N LEU A 212 -47.45 -7.54 31.71
CA LEU A 212 -46.50 -6.69 30.98
C LEU A 212 -45.09 -7.28 30.94
N GLY A 213 -44.63 -7.90 32.03
CA GLY A 213 -43.32 -8.55 32.08
C GLY A 213 -43.25 -9.87 31.31
N GLU A 214 -44.36 -10.59 31.18
CA GLU A 214 -44.44 -11.85 30.44
C GLU A 214 -44.53 -11.64 28.93
N LYS A 215 -45.25 -10.61 28.46
CA LYS A 215 -45.39 -10.27 27.03
C LYS A 215 -44.05 -9.92 26.34
N ASP A 216 -43.09 -9.37 27.08
CA ASP A 216 -41.76 -9.04 26.54
C ASP A 216 -40.86 -10.28 26.39
N ASN A 217 -41.17 -11.40 27.06
CA ASN A 217 -40.37 -12.62 27.00
C ASN A 217 -40.71 -13.53 25.79
N ASP A 218 -41.83 -13.27 25.11
CA ASP A 218 -42.30 -14.01 23.92
C ASP A 218 -41.76 -13.40 22.59
N GLY A 219 -41.02 -12.28 22.67
CA GLY A 219 -40.52 -11.55 21.51
C GLY A 219 -39.02 -11.22 21.57
N SER A 220 -38.21 -12.01 20.86
CA SER A 220 -37.00 -11.49 20.17
C SER A 220 -35.78 -11.02 21.00
N VAL A 221 -35.52 -11.53 22.20
CA VAL A 221 -34.23 -11.26 22.88
C VAL A 221 -33.08 -12.13 22.32
N ASP A 222 -33.39 -13.30 21.75
CA ASP A 222 -32.36 -14.22 21.23
C ASP A 222 -31.76 -13.80 19.87
N ASP A 223 -32.48 -13.03 19.04
CA ASP A 223 -31.98 -12.64 17.70
C ASP A 223 -30.86 -11.59 17.74
N ILE A 224 -30.83 -10.73 18.77
CA ILE A 224 -29.81 -9.67 18.89
C ILE A 224 -28.49 -10.23 19.43
N ALA A 225 -28.54 -11.21 20.34
CA ALA A 225 -27.34 -11.87 20.87
C ALA A 225 -26.68 -12.76 19.80
N THR A 226 -27.48 -13.42 18.95
CA THR A 226 -26.99 -14.33 17.91
C THR A 226 -26.36 -13.57 16.73
N SER A 227 -26.85 -12.36 16.42
CA SER A 227 -26.25 -11.50 15.38
C SER A 227 -24.89 -10.88 15.77
N SER A 228 -24.58 -10.77 17.06
CA SER A 228 -23.31 -10.17 17.52
C SER A 228 -22.15 -11.18 17.60
N MET A 229 -22.44 -12.47 17.49
CA MET A 229 -21.46 -13.57 17.63
C MET A 229 -21.29 -14.34 16.31
N GLY A 230 -21.19 -13.62 15.19
CA GLY A 230 -21.02 -14.18 13.86
C GLY A 230 -19.61 -13.95 13.29
N GLY A 231 -18.68 -14.86 13.59
CA GLY A 231 -17.62 -15.24 12.64
C GLY A 231 -16.20 -14.72 12.89
N ILE A 232 -15.50 -15.29 13.87
CA ILE A 232 -14.07 -15.63 13.71
C ILE A 232 -13.87 -17.03 14.30
N ASP A 233 -14.35 -18.04 13.58
CA ASP A 233 -13.96 -19.42 13.85
C ASP A 233 -12.81 -19.77 12.92
N ALA A 234 -11.59 -19.45 13.37
CA ALA A 234 -10.36 -19.89 12.72
C ALA A 234 -10.03 -21.29 13.24
N THR A 235 -10.46 -22.30 12.48
CA THR A 235 -10.06 -23.69 12.61
C THR A 235 -8.54 -23.79 12.79
N THR A 236 -8.10 -24.14 14.00
CA THR A 236 -6.72 -24.59 14.23
C THR A 236 -6.80 -26.03 14.73
N GLU A 237 -6.78 -26.94 13.76
CA GLU A 237 -6.65 -28.37 13.98
C GLU A 237 -5.21 -28.64 14.44
N ALA A 238 -4.98 -28.61 15.76
CA ALA A 238 -3.73 -29.04 16.35
C ALA A 238 -3.83 -30.53 16.70
N ALA A 239 -3.43 -31.37 15.74
CA ALA A 239 -3.11 -32.77 15.99
C ALA A 239 -1.89 -32.86 16.91
N SER A 240 -2.10 -33.12 18.20
CA SER A 240 -1.03 -33.60 19.08
C SER A 240 -1.12 -35.13 19.17
N VAL A 241 -0.29 -35.74 18.34
CA VAL A 241 0.17 -37.13 18.40
C VAL A 241 0.58 -37.50 19.82
N GLY A 242 -0.03 -38.55 20.36
CA GLY A 242 0.52 -39.28 21.50
C GLY A 242 1.70 -40.13 21.04
N MET A 243 2.81 -40.04 21.76
CA MET A 243 3.94 -40.98 21.63
C MET A 243 4.62 -41.08 23.01
N ASP A 244 4.54 -42.30 23.54
CA ASP A 244 5.35 -42.95 24.60
C ASP A 244 5.43 -42.36 26.02
#